data_AF-A0A2M7JB35-F1
#
_entry.id   AF-A0A2M7JB35-F1
#
_cell.length_a   1.000
_cell.length_b   1.000
_cell.length_c   1.000
_cell.angle_alpha   90.00
_cell.angle_beta   90.00
_cell.angle_gamma   90.00
#
_symmetry.space_group_name_H-M   'P 1'
#
loop_
_entity.id
_entity.type
_entity.pdbx_description
1 polymer ?
#
loop_
_entity_poly.entity_id
_entity_poly.type
_entity_poly.pdbx_seq_one_letter_code
_entity_poly.pdbx_strand_id
1 'polypeptide(L)'
;MSATLYQHSRRHLISAFILIGLVFTALSITAIPTLYGQLIQGKNHEVARRSSVESELYGLKIVNILLPFPNHRFGPFKHLRNKYQGSLSVEGSVEYIGLISSLGLIGIISSLLFLVKSPMYSKFLLLTITGILYATLGGFSVFFAILISPQIRCPNRISPYLACFALFWVAWHLQKIKNIIPKKWVFYISLLLLLIIGLNDQIAPYMVFRPSKDAIDSDQKFIQAIELQIPNGSVIQLPYLSFPEVPPVYDMTDYSHLR
;
A
#
# COMPACT_ATOMS: atom_id res chain seq x y z
N MET A 1 -19.56 23.58 12.51
CA MET A 1 -20.07 22.52 13.39
C MET A 1 -20.77 21.46 12.54
N SER A 2 -20.17 20.29 12.46
CA SER A 2 -20.44 19.21 11.51
C SER A 2 -21.81 18.55 11.74
N ALA A 3 -22.69 18.62 10.74
CA ALA A 3 -24.00 17.98 10.73
C ALA A 3 -23.97 16.43 10.77
N THR A 4 -22.80 15.81 10.96
CA THR A 4 -22.62 14.36 11.17
C THR A 4 -22.65 13.93 12.62
N LEU A 5 -22.66 14.86 13.60
CA LEU A 5 -22.87 14.52 15.01
C LEU A 5 -24.37 14.32 15.37
N TYR A 6 -25.29 14.47 14.40
CA TYR A 6 -26.72 14.65 14.69
C TYR A 6 -27.63 13.48 14.28
N GLN A 7 -27.18 12.23 14.43
CA GLN A 7 -28.09 11.11 14.67
C GLN A 7 -27.47 10.15 15.68
N HIS A 8 -27.70 10.42 16.97
CA HIS A 8 -27.48 9.48 18.09
C HIS A 8 -28.46 8.29 17.98
N SER A 9 -28.36 7.51 16.90
CA SER A 9 -29.05 6.24 16.83
C SER A 9 -28.09 5.17 17.36
N ARG A 10 -28.47 4.48 18.44
CA ARG A 10 -27.70 3.34 19.01
C ARG A 10 -27.31 2.32 17.93
N ARG A 11 -28.08 2.25 16.84
CA ARG A 11 -27.83 1.41 15.67
C ARG A 11 -26.49 1.71 14.99
N HIS A 12 -26.06 2.98 14.91
CA HIS A 12 -24.75 3.32 14.32
C HIS A 12 -23.58 2.84 15.18
N LEU A 13 -23.67 3.01 16.49
CA LEU A 13 -22.66 2.49 17.41
C LEU A 13 -22.60 0.97 17.38
N ILE A 14 -23.76 0.31 17.39
CA ILE A 14 -23.84 -1.16 17.25
C ILE A 14 -23.21 -1.60 15.93
N SER A 15 -23.51 -0.93 14.81
CA SER A 15 -22.91 -1.27 13.51
C SER A 15 -21.38 -1.09 13.52
N ALA A 16 -20.87 -0.05 14.18
CA ALA A 16 -19.43 0.17 14.32
C ALA A 16 -18.77 -0.95 15.14
N PHE A 17 -19.36 -1.31 16.29
CA PHE A 17 -18.87 -2.43 17.11
C PHE A 17 -18.91 -3.77 16.38
N ILE A 18 -19.97 -4.03 15.60
CA ILE A 18 -20.06 -5.24 14.78
C ILE A 18 -18.93 -5.26 13.74
N LEU A 19 -18.69 -4.15 13.03
CA LEU A 19 -17.62 -4.07 12.04
C LEU A 19 -16.24 -4.22 12.67
N ILE A 20 -15.99 -3.58 13.81
CA ILE A 20 -14.76 -3.73 14.58
C ILE A 20 -14.58 -5.19 14.99
N GLY A 21 -15.61 -5.81 15.56
CA GLY A 21 -15.59 -7.22 15.95
C GLY A 21 -15.33 -8.15 14.76
N LEU A 22 -15.90 -7.86 13.59
CA LEU A 22 -15.66 -8.61 12.36
C LEU A 22 -14.20 -8.49 11.89
N VAL A 23 -13.62 -7.29 11.94
CA VAL A 23 -12.20 -7.09 11.62
C VAL A 23 -11.30 -7.83 12.60
N PHE A 24 -11.56 -7.73 13.91
CA PHE A 24 -10.77 -8.42 14.93
C PHE A 24 -10.88 -9.94 14.84
N THR A 25 -12.07 -10.47 14.54
CA THR A 25 -12.26 -11.91 14.34
C THR A 25 -11.54 -12.39 13.09
N ALA A 26 -11.63 -11.67 11.98
CA ALA A 26 -10.87 -11.99 10.76
C ALA A 26 -9.35 -11.99 11.02
N LEU A 27 -8.83 -10.94 11.69
CA LEU A 27 -7.41 -10.86 12.06
C LEU A 27 -6.99 -12.02 12.98
N SER A 28 -7.83 -12.35 13.96
CA SER A 28 -7.57 -13.45 14.88
C SER A 28 -7.52 -14.79 14.15
N ILE A 29 -8.47 -15.04 13.24
CA ILE A 29 -8.50 -16.25 12.39
C ILE A 29 -7.21 -16.35 11.56
N THR A 30 -6.78 -15.26 10.94
CA THR A 30 -5.53 -15.25 10.15
C THR A 30 -4.29 -15.44 11.01
N ALA A 31 -4.35 -15.13 12.31
CA ALA A 31 -3.24 -15.33 13.25
C ALA A 31 -3.20 -16.76 13.83
N ILE A 32 -4.25 -17.58 13.69
CA ILE A 32 -4.32 -18.93 14.27
C ILE A 32 -3.13 -19.80 13.86
N PRO A 33 -2.74 -19.92 12.56
CA PRO A 33 -1.64 -20.79 12.17
C PRO A 33 -0.31 -20.37 12.82
N THR A 34 -0.09 -19.06 12.91
CA THR A 34 1.10 -18.48 13.53
C THR A 34 1.14 -18.78 15.03
N LEU A 35 0.00 -18.60 15.72
CA LEU A 35 -0.11 -18.89 17.16
C LEU A 35 0.04 -20.40 17.43
N TYR A 36 -0.57 -21.25 16.61
CA TYR A 36 -0.45 -22.70 16.71
C TYR A 36 0.99 -23.18 16.51
N GLY A 37 1.69 -22.66 15.50
CA GLY A 37 3.11 -22.94 15.28
C GLY A 37 3.97 -22.53 16.47
N GLN A 38 3.73 -21.34 17.04
CA GLN A 38 4.45 -20.86 18.23
C GLN A 38 4.19 -21.69 19.49
N LEU A 39 3.01 -22.32 19.62
CA LEU A 39 2.70 -23.20 20.74
C LEU A 39 3.46 -24.52 20.67
N ILE A 40 3.67 -25.08 19.46
CA ILE A 40 4.35 -26.36 19.28
C ILE A 40 5.87 -26.20 19.30
N GLN A 41 6.38 -25.23 18.55
CA GLN A 41 7.83 -25.08 18.29
C GLN A 41 8.50 -24.07 19.23
N GLY A 42 7.71 -23.37 20.04
CA GLY A 42 8.16 -22.22 20.83
C GLY A 42 8.17 -20.93 20.02
N LYS A 43 8.33 -19.81 20.72
CA LYS A 43 8.45 -18.49 20.08
C LYS A 43 9.81 -18.36 19.41
N ASN A 44 9.81 -18.00 18.12
CA ASN A 44 11.04 -17.62 17.44
C ASN A 44 11.37 -16.16 17.75
N HIS A 45 12.41 -15.95 18.58
CA HIS A 45 12.84 -14.62 19.02
C HIS A 45 13.74 -13.89 18.00
N GLU A 46 14.15 -14.55 16.92
CA GLU A 46 14.95 -13.95 15.84
C GLU A 46 14.07 -13.38 14.72
N VAL A 47 12.80 -13.80 14.63
CA VAL A 47 11.88 -13.33 13.58
C VAL A 47 11.17 -12.05 14.02
N ALA A 48 11.08 -11.07 13.11
CA ALA A 48 10.31 -9.84 13.27
C ALA A 48 10.69 -9.00 14.51
N ARG A 49 12.01 -8.88 14.76
CA ARG A 49 12.56 -7.89 15.71
C ARG A 49 12.38 -6.48 15.14
N ARG A 50 11.18 -5.94 15.33
CA ARG A 50 10.79 -4.64 14.77
C ARG A 50 11.01 -3.51 15.75
N SER A 51 11.50 -2.39 15.24
CA SER A 51 11.62 -1.13 15.98
C SER A 51 10.39 -0.25 15.74
N SER A 52 9.97 0.51 16.75
CA SER A 52 8.95 1.55 16.57
C SER A 52 9.34 2.59 15.51
N VAL A 53 10.65 2.80 15.32
CA VAL A 53 11.21 3.67 14.28
C VAL A 53 10.79 3.25 12.88
N GLU A 54 10.52 1.96 12.64
CA GLU A 54 10.06 1.50 11.32
C GLU A 54 8.71 2.09 10.94
N SER A 55 7.81 2.31 11.91
CA SER A 55 6.51 2.93 11.64
C SER A 55 6.65 4.38 11.17
N GLU A 56 7.72 5.06 11.58
CA GLU A 56 8.07 6.38 11.08
C GLU A 56 8.79 6.29 9.73
N LEU A 57 9.74 5.36 9.59
CA LEU A 57 10.51 5.15 8.36
C LEU A 57 9.60 4.82 7.16
N TYR A 58 8.58 3.97 7.37
CA TYR A 58 7.56 3.59 6.39
C TYR A 58 6.26 4.39 6.54
N GLY A 59 6.36 5.60 7.11
CA GLY A 59 5.25 6.55 7.15
C GLY A 59 4.85 7.04 5.76
N LEU A 60 3.56 7.29 5.59
CA LEU A 60 2.96 7.78 4.37
C LEU A 60 3.46 9.19 4.04
N LYS A 61 4.12 9.33 2.89
CA LYS A 61 4.44 10.63 2.30
C LYS A 61 3.32 11.00 1.33
N ILE A 62 2.55 12.05 1.62
CA ILE A 62 1.47 12.54 0.75
C ILE A 62 1.99 12.81 -0.67
N VAL A 63 3.22 13.31 -0.78
CA VAL A 63 3.87 13.56 -2.06
C VAL A 63 4.06 12.26 -2.87
N ASN A 64 4.35 11.12 -2.23
CA ASN A 64 4.49 9.83 -2.93
C ASN A 64 3.16 9.31 -3.49
N ILE A 65 2.05 9.61 -2.83
CA ILE A 65 0.69 9.29 -3.30
C ILE A 65 0.34 10.07 -4.56
N LEU A 66 0.69 11.36 -4.58
CA LEU A 66 0.27 12.28 -5.63
C LEU A 66 1.25 12.35 -6.82
N LEU A 67 2.55 12.17 -6.57
CA LEU A 67 3.53 12.23 -7.64
C LEU A 67 3.55 10.95 -8.46
N PRO A 68 3.49 11.08 -9.81
CA PRO A 68 3.60 9.94 -10.72
C PRO A 68 4.84 9.09 -10.46
N PHE A 69 4.76 7.82 -10.88
CA PHE A 69 5.85 6.88 -10.72
C PHE A 69 7.16 7.38 -11.39
N PRO A 70 8.35 7.03 -10.86
CA PRO A 70 9.63 7.37 -11.49
C PRO A 70 9.68 6.92 -12.95
N ASN A 71 10.29 7.68 -13.87
CA ASN A 71 10.29 7.32 -15.31
C ASN A 71 8.89 7.19 -15.95
N HIS A 72 7.95 8.04 -15.54
CA HIS A 72 6.63 8.15 -16.17
C HIS A 72 6.73 8.34 -17.71
N ARG A 73 5.80 7.73 -18.47
CA ARG A 73 5.75 7.78 -19.96
C ARG A 73 5.60 9.21 -20.48
N PHE A 74 4.85 10.02 -19.74
CA PHE A 74 4.67 11.45 -20.00
C PHE A 74 5.83 12.27 -19.43
N GLY A 75 6.64 12.88 -20.30
CA GLY A 75 7.86 13.62 -19.95
C GLY A 75 7.72 14.65 -18.82
N PRO A 76 6.68 15.50 -18.79
CA PRO A 76 6.47 16.46 -17.70
C PRO A 76 6.34 15.80 -16.32
N PHE A 77 5.65 14.66 -16.24
CA PHE A 77 5.50 13.91 -14.99
C PHE A 77 6.82 13.29 -14.54
N LYS A 78 7.62 12.79 -15.48
CA LYS A 78 8.99 12.33 -15.20
C LYS A 78 9.85 13.46 -14.64
N HIS A 79 9.82 14.65 -15.25
CA HIS A 79 10.59 15.80 -14.76
C HIS A 79 10.12 16.27 -13.37
N LEU A 80 8.80 16.33 -13.15
CA LEU A 80 8.24 16.67 -11.84
C LEU A 80 8.69 15.68 -10.76
N ARG A 81 8.68 14.38 -11.07
CA ARG A 81 9.12 13.33 -10.15
C ARG A 81 10.62 13.41 -9.86
N ASN A 82 11.44 13.69 -10.87
CA ASN A 82 12.89 13.82 -10.70
C ASN A 82 13.27 15.00 -9.80
N LYS A 83 12.50 16.09 -9.79
CA LYS A 83 12.71 17.20 -8.83
C LYS A 83 12.50 16.79 -7.38
N TYR A 84 11.69 15.76 -7.13
CA TYR A 84 11.37 15.26 -5.78
C TYR A 84 12.21 14.04 -5.37
N GLN A 85 13.19 13.59 -6.17
CA GLN A 85 14.12 12.55 -5.74
C GLN A 85 15.02 13.07 -4.60
N GLY A 86 14.47 13.15 -3.40
CA GLY A 86 15.20 13.36 -2.15
C GLY A 86 15.95 12.09 -1.77
N SER A 87 17.02 12.26 -1.00
CA SER A 87 18.08 11.29 -0.66
C SER A 87 17.64 10.04 0.14
N LEU A 88 16.35 9.86 0.44
CA LEU A 88 15.85 8.74 1.24
C LEU A 88 14.87 7.90 0.43
N SER A 89 15.44 6.96 -0.35
CA SER A 89 14.72 5.90 -1.05
C SER A 89 14.46 4.74 -0.08
N VAL A 90 13.42 4.86 0.74
CA VAL A 90 12.95 3.78 1.61
C VAL A 90 11.98 2.88 0.84
N GLU A 91 11.76 1.63 1.27
CA GLU A 91 10.62 0.79 0.90
C GLU A 91 9.33 1.64 0.98
N GLY A 92 8.58 1.76 -0.12
CA GLY A 92 7.44 2.71 -0.22
C GLY A 92 7.75 4.04 -0.94
N SER A 93 8.97 4.21 -1.47
CA SER A 93 9.29 5.33 -2.37
C SER A 93 8.40 5.36 -3.63
N VAL A 94 7.71 4.28 -3.99
CA VAL A 94 6.81 4.20 -5.15
C VAL A 94 5.38 3.84 -4.70
N GLU A 95 4.68 4.79 -4.11
CA GLU A 95 3.29 4.64 -3.61
C GLU A 95 2.29 5.48 -4.40
N TYR A 96 2.40 5.48 -5.73
CA TYR A 96 1.52 6.27 -6.57
C TYR A 96 0.12 5.66 -6.67
N ILE A 97 -0.94 6.39 -6.29
CA ILE A 97 -2.33 5.90 -6.36
C ILE A 97 -3.00 6.13 -7.72
N GLY A 98 -2.27 6.71 -8.67
CA GLY A 98 -2.77 7.04 -10.01
C GLY A 98 -3.36 8.44 -10.10
N LEU A 99 -3.38 8.99 -11.30
CA LEU A 99 -3.79 10.36 -11.60
C LEU A 99 -5.25 10.60 -11.24
N ILE A 100 -6.14 9.67 -11.62
CA ILE A 100 -7.58 9.80 -11.38
C ILE A 100 -7.86 9.78 -9.86
N SER A 101 -7.26 8.85 -9.13
CA SER A 101 -7.39 8.77 -7.69
C SER A 101 -6.75 9.98 -7.00
N SER A 102 -5.62 10.49 -7.51
CA SER A 102 -4.98 11.71 -6.99
C SER A 102 -5.89 12.93 -7.12
N LEU A 103 -6.53 13.11 -8.28
CA LEU A 103 -7.53 14.17 -8.49
C LEU A 103 -8.75 13.98 -7.57
N GLY A 104 -9.22 12.74 -7.40
CA GLY A 104 -10.29 12.42 -6.47
C GLY A 104 -9.94 12.76 -5.01
N LEU A 105 -8.70 12.48 -4.60
CA LEU A 105 -8.21 12.76 -3.25
C LEU A 105 -8.14 14.27 -3.00
N ILE A 106 -7.61 15.04 -3.95
CA ILE A 106 -7.62 16.51 -3.91
C ILE A 106 -9.08 17.04 -3.89
N GLY A 107 -9.97 16.42 -4.66
CA GLY A 107 -11.40 16.74 -4.69
C GLY A 107 -12.09 16.51 -3.34
N ILE A 108 -11.80 15.38 -2.67
CA ILE A 108 -12.31 15.11 -1.32
C ILE A 108 -11.76 16.15 -0.35
N ILE A 109 -10.45 16.40 -0.32
CA ILE A 109 -9.85 17.34 0.63
C ILE A 109 -10.34 18.76 0.40
N SER A 110 -10.49 19.20 -0.86
CA SER A 110 -11.00 20.54 -1.18
C SER A 110 -12.45 20.73 -0.72
N SER A 111 -13.24 19.66 -0.59
CA SER A 111 -14.59 19.75 -0.02
C SER A 111 -14.61 20.26 1.43
N LEU A 112 -13.48 20.14 2.16
CA LEU A 112 -13.28 20.75 3.48
C LEU A 112 -13.23 22.28 3.37
N LEU A 113 -12.51 22.80 2.38
CA LEU A 113 -12.34 24.24 2.15
C LEU A 113 -13.63 24.90 1.68
N PHE A 114 -14.39 24.21 0.83
CA PHE A 114 -15.66 24.70 0.30
C PHE A 114 -16.87 24.38 1.18
N LEU A 115 -16.66 23.80 2.37
CA LEU A 115 -17.69 23.46 3.35
C LEU A 115 -18.89 22.72 2.74
N VAL A 116 -18.61 21.79 1.81
CA VAL A 116 -19.66 21.09 1.06
C VAL A 116 -20.47 20.21 2.01
N LYS A 117 -21.75 20.54 2.19
CA LYS A 117 -22.65 19.81 3.10
C LYS A 117 -23.29 18.64 2.36
N SER A 118 -22.75 17.43 2.55
CA SER A 118 -23.42 16.17 2.18
C SER A 118 -23.07 15.08 3.18
N PRO A 119 -24.05 14.31 3.69
CA PRO A 119 -23.79 13.23 4.63
C PRO A 119 -22.89 12.14 4.05
N MET A 120 -22.89 11.96 2.72
CA MET A 120 -22.03 11.01 2.04
C MET A 120 -20.58 11.51 2.00
N TYR A 121 -20.35 12.77 1.61
CA TYR A 121 -19.00 13.35 1.56
C TYR A 121 -18.35 13.41 2.93
N SER A 122 -19.10 13.80 3.96
CA SER A 122 -18.56 13.92 5.30
C SER A 122 -18.01 12.59 5.83
N LYS A 123 -18.59 11.44 5.43
CA LYS A 123 -18.08 10.11 5.80
C LYS A 123 -16.77 9.79 5.09
N PHE A 124 -16.70 9.94 3.76
CA PHE A 124 -15.46 9.68 3.01
C PHE A 124 -14.36 10.67 3.38
N LEU A 125 -14.70 11.94 3.60
CA LEU A 125 -13.76 12.96 4.07
C LEU A 125 -13.19 12.58 5.44
N LEU A 126 -14.05 12.16 6.38
CA LEU A 126 -13.61 11.71 7.70
C LEU A 126 -12.65 10.52 7.58
N LEU A 127 -13.02 9.50 6.81
CA LEU A 127 -12.17 8.31 6.60
C LEU A 127 -10.83 8.68 5.95
N THR A 128 -10.83 9.55 4.95
CA THR A 128 -9.61 10.02 4.28
C THR A 128 -8.72 10.81 5.23
N ILE A 129 -9.27 11.76 5.98
CA ILE A 129 -8.50 12.57 6.94
C ILE A 129 -7.95 11.69 8.06
N THR A 130 -8.77 10.82 8.66
CA THR A 130 -8.32 9.90 9.71
C THR A 130 -7.23 8.96 9.18
N GLY A 131 -7.38 8.44 7.96
CA GLY A 131 -6.38 7.58 7.34
C GLY A 131 -5.05 8.31 7.09
N ILE A 132 -5.11 9.55 6.58
CA ILE A 132 -3.92 10.39 6.38
C ILE A 132 -3.25 10.67 7.72
N LEU A 133 -3.97 11.18 8.72
CA LEU A 133 -3.42 11.49 10.05
C LEU A 133 -2.84 10.27 10.78
N TYR A 134 -3.43 9.10 10.56
CA TYR A 134 -2.90 7.85 11.10
C TYR A 134 -1.56 7.49 10.45
N ALA A 135 -1.49 7.56 9.12
CA ALA A 135 -0.40 6.97 8.38
C ALA A 135 0.74 7.93 8.02
N THR A 136 0.54 9.25 8.08
CA THR A 136 1.59 10.23 7.75
C THR A 136 2.82 10.08 8.64
N LEU A 137 3.97 10.54 8.15
CA LEU A 137 5.17 10.70 8.96
C LEU A 137 4.84 11.49 10.25
N GLY A 138 5.21 10.94 11.40
CA GLY A 138 4.87 11.50 12.72
C GLY A 138 3.38 11.38 13.10
N GLY A 139 2.60 10.56 12.40
CA GLY A 139 1.16 10.36 12.63
C GLY A 139 0.84 9.44 13.81
N PHE A 140 -0.46 9.15 13.99
CA PHE A 140 -0.94 8.32 15.11
C PHE A 140 -0.43 6.88 15.10
N SER A 141 0.04 6.37 13.96
CA SER A 141 0.68 5.07 13.85
C SER A 141 1.92 4.94 14.74
N VAL A 142 2.70 6.01 14.92
CA VAL A 142 3.89 6.00 15.78
C VAL A 142 3.51 5.83 17.25
N PHE A 143 2.43 6.49 17.71
CA PHE A 143 1.90 6.28 19.07
C PHE A 143 1.47 4.84 19.28
N PHE A 144 0.81 4.23 18.29
CA PHE A 144 0.44 2.80 18.36
C PHE A 144 1.70 1.92 18.45
N ALA A 145 2.73 2.22 17.67
CA ALA A 145 3.98 1.45 17.66
C ALA A 145 4.72 1.49 19.00
N ILE A 146 4.71 2.65 19.68
CA ILE A 146 5.37 2.85 20.97
C ILE A 146 4.54 2.27 22.12
N LEU A 147 3.22 2.54 22.15
CA LEU A 147 2.37 2.22 23.31
C LEU A 147 1.80 0.80 23.28
N ILE A 148 1.60 0.22 22.09
CA ILE A 148 0.87 -1.05 21.92
C ILE A 148 1.78 -2.09 21.27
N SER A 149 2.24 -1.87 20.04
CA SER A 149 3.09 -2.84 19.35
C SER A 149 3.73 -2.29 18.07
N PRO A 150 5.05 -2.45 17.86
CA PRO A 150 5.73 -2.07 16.61
C PRO A 150 5.50 -3.07 15.46
N GLN A 151 4.64 -4.07 15.64
CA GLN A 151 4.41 -5.10 14.62
C GLN A 151 3.80 -4.54 13.34
N ILE A 152 3.05 -3.43 13.40
CA ILE A 152 2.49 -2.76 12.22
C ILE A 152 3.49 -1.74 11.67
N ARG A 153 4.51 -2.21 10.92
CA ARG A 153 5.63 -1.37 10.48
C ARG A 153 5.32 -0.40 9.34
N CYS A 154 4.38 -0.74 8.46
CA CYS A 154 4.12 -0.04 7.19
C CYS A 154 2.75 0.64 7.18
N PRO A 155 2.56 1.78 7.88
CA PRO A 155 1.28 2.48 7.89
C PRO A 155 0.95 3.10 6.53
N ASN A 156 1.94 3.38 5.69
CA ASN A 156 1.79 3.75 4.28
C ASN A 156 0.93 2.80 3.42
N ARG A 157 0.79 1.52 3.82
CA ARG A 157 -0.09 0.54 3.16
C ARG A 157 -1.58 0.88 3.26
N ILE A 158 -1.95 1.97 3.92
CA ILE A 158 -3.31 2.53 3.84
C ILE A 158 -3.63 3.14 2.46
N SER A 159 -2.62 3.43 1.63
CA SER A 159 -2.79 4.14 0.36
C SER A 159 -3.84 3.55 -0.60
N PRO A 160 -4.06 2.21 -0.72
CA PRO A 160 -5.12 1.68 -1.57
C PRO A 160 -6.53 2.00 -1.05
N TYR A 161 -6.70 2.12 0.27
CA TYR A 161 -7.97 2.53 0.87
C TYR A 161 -8.26 4.01 0.58
N LEU A 162 -7.23 4.87 0.67
CA LEU A 162 -7.34 6.27 0.29
C LEU A 162 -7.68 6.42 -1.21
N ALA A 163 -7.04 5.60 -2.06
CA ALA A 163 -7.36 5.54 -3.49
C ALA A 163 -8.82 5.12 -3.74
N CYS A 164 -9.30 4.12 -3.00
CA CYS A 164 -10.68 3.65 -3.08
C CYS A 164 -11.68 4.78 -2.75
N PHE A 165 -11.48 5.49 -1.64
CA PHE A 165 -12.34 6.61 -1.26
C PHE A 165 -12.31 7.72 -2.31
N ALA A 166 -11.13 8.04 -2.84
CA ALA A 166 -10.97 9.01 -3.92
C ALA A 166 -11.70 8.60 -5.21
N LEU A 167 -11.62 7.34 -5.61
CA LEU A 167 -12.32 6.81 -6.77
C LEU A 167 -13.84 6.82 -6.58
N PHE A 168 -14.34 6.53 -5.38
CA PHE A 168 -15.77 6.69 -5.08
C PHE A 168 -16.24 8.13 -5.26
N TRP A 169 -15.45 9.10 -4.82
CA TRP A 169 -15.75 10.52 -5.03
C TRP A 169 -15.79 10.86 -6.52
N VAL A 170 -14.83 10.37 -7.31
CA VAL A 170 -14.82 10.56 -8.77
C VAL A 170 -16.04 9.92 -9.43
N ALA A 171 -16.32 8.65 -9.12
CA ALA A 171 -17.45 7.90 -9.68
C ALA A 171 -18.80 8.58 -9.41
N TRP A 172 -18.97 9.11 -8.20
CA TRP A 172 -20.18 9.84 -7.85
C TRP A 172 -20.33 11.15 -8.65
N HIS A 173 -19.24 11.89 -8.90
CA HIS A 173 -19.30 13.08 -9.75
C HIS A 173 -19.56 12.75 -11.21
N LEU A 174 -18.96 11.67 -11.72
CA LEU A 174 -19.27 11.14 -13.05
C LEU A 174 -20.75 10.78 -13.19
N GLN A 175 -21.38 10.24 -12.14
CA GLN A 175 -22.81 9.96 -12.15
C GLN A 175 -23.67 11.25 -12.27
N LYS A 176 -23.26 12.34 -11.64
CA LYS A 176 -23.94 13.64 -11.82
C LYS A 176 -23.75 14.20 -13.22
N ILE A 177 -22.52 14.14 -13.73
CA ILE A 177 -22.18 14.60 -15.08
C ILE A 177 -22.98 13.81 -16.13
N LYS A 178 -23.17 12.50 -15.92
CA LYS A 178 -24.01 11.64 -16.77
C LYS A 178 -25.43 12.19 -16.94
N ASN A 179 -26.00 12.81 -15.90
CA ASN A 179 -27.36 13.37 -15.95
C ASN A 179 -27.42 14.72 -16.67
N ILE A 180 -26.31 15.47 -16.71
CA ILE A 180 -26.21 16.78 -17.37
C ILE A 180 -25.93 16.64 -18.87
N ILE A 181 -25.17 15.62 -19.27
CA ILE A 181 -24.83 15.40 -20.68
C ILE A 181 -26.06 14.88 -21.46
N PRO A 182 -26.50 15.59 -22.52
CA PRO A 182 -27.68 15.21 -23.30
C PRO A 182 -27.43 13.96 -24.14
N LYS A 183 -26.27 13.86 -24.80
CA LYS A 183 -25.89 12.72 -25.65
C LYS A 183 -25.13 11.67 -24.84
N LYS A 184 -25.81 10.59 -24.41
CA LYS A 184 -25.21 9.55 -23.55
C LYS A 184 -23.97 8.88 -24.15
N TRP A 185 -23.90 8.74 -25.47
CA TRP A 185 -22.72 8.21 -26.16
C TRP A 185 -21.45 9.04 -25.90
N VAL A 186 -21.57 10.38 -25.81
CA VAL A 186 -20.43 11.25 -25.48
C VAL A 186 -19.90 10.92 -24.09
N PHE A 187 -20.79 10.73 -23.11
CA PHE A 187 -20.39 10.32 -21.76
C PHE A 187 -19.67 8.97 -21.74
N TYR A 188 -20.19 7.96 -22.45
CA TYR A 188 -19.55 6.64 -22.50
C TYR A 188 -18.20 6.66 -23.20
N ILE A 189 -18.04 7.44 -24.29
CA ILE A 189 -16.75 7.63 -24.95
C ILE A 189 -15.76 8.33 -24.02
N SER A 190 -16.17 9.40 -23.34
CA SER A 190 -15.33 10.09 -22.36
C SER A 190 -14.93 9.17 -21.20
N LEU A 191 -15.83 8.31 -20.73
CA LEU A 191 -15.55 7.33 -19.68
C LEU A 191 -14.54 6.29 -20.14
N LEU A 192 -14.67 5.80 -21.38
CA LEU A 192 -13.71 4.87 -21.98
C LEU A 192 -12.32 5.50 -22.11
N LEU A 193 -12.24 6.75 -22.59
CA LEU A 193 -10.99 7.49 -22.67
C LEU A 193 -10.35 7.69 -21.29
N LEU A 194 -11.15 8.05 -20.28
CA LEU A 194 -10.70 8.20 -18.90
C LEU A 194 -10.14 6.89 -18.35
N LEU A 195 -10.80 5.75 -18.64
CA LEU A 195 -10.31 4.42 -18.26
C LEU A 195 -8.98 4.08 -18.95
N ILE A 196 -8.85 4.33 -20.26
CA ILE A 196 -7.60 4.10 -21.00
C ILE A 196 -6.46 4.95 -20.43
N ILE A 197 -6.71 6.23 -20.14
CA ILE A 197 -5.72 7.12 -19.53
C ILE A 197 -5.32 6.61 -18.14
N GLY A 198 -6.30 6.22 -17.32
CA GLY A 198 -6.05 5.67 -15.98
C GLY A 198 -5.23 4.38 -15.99
N LEU A 199 -5.53 3.46 -16.90
CA LEU A 199 -4.77 2.22 -17.07
C LEU A 199 -3.34 2.52 -17.54
N ASN A 200 -3.18 3.42 -18.53
CA ASN A 200 -1.87 3.79 -19.05
C ASN A 200 -0.99 4.49 -17.99
N ASP A 201 -1.60 5.23 -17.08
CA ASP A 201 -0.95 5.91 -15.95
C ASP A 201 -0.53 4.93 -14.84
N GLN A 202 -1.31 3.87 -14.58
CA GLN A 202 -1.00 2.86 -13.58
C GLN A 202 0.01 1.81 -14.06
N ILE A 203 0.06 1.52 -15.37
CA ILE A 203 0.96 0.51 -15.93
C ILE A 203 2.36 1.10 -16.14
N ALA A 204 3.22 0.98 -15.12
CA ALA A 204 4.61 1.39 -15.23
C ALA A 204 5.35 0.55 -16.30
N PRO A 205 6.12 1.18 -17.21
CA PRO A 205 6.78 0.50 -18.32
C PRO A 205 7.91 -0.46 -17.88
N TYR A 206 8.39 -0.37 -16.63
CA TYR A 206 9.51 -1.17 -16.11
C TYR A 206 9.14 -2.06 -14.91
N MET A 207 7.89 -2.06 -14.42
CA MET A 207 7.44 -2.98 -13.36
C MET A 207 7.13 -4.39 -13.88
N VAL A 208 7.64 -4.73 -15.07
CA VAL A 208 7.64 -6.11 -15.53
C VAL A 208 8.72 -6.83 -14.72
N PHE A 209 8.34 -7.39 -13.57
CA PHE A 209 9.16 -8.38 -12.88
C PHE A 209 9.23 -9.62 -13.77
N ARG A 210 10.20 -9.59 -14.69
CA ARG A 210 10.67 -10.75 -15.41
C ARG A 210 12.03 -11.04 -14.82
N PRO A 211 12.16 -11.98 -13.87
CA PRO A 211 13.44 -12.62 -13.69
C PRO A 211 13.95 -12.98 -15.09
N SER A 212 15.20 -12.64 -15.39
CA SER A 212 15.76 -13.00 -16.69
C SER A 212 15.56 -14.50 -16.85
N LYS A 213 15.00 -14.94 -17.98
CA LYS A 213 14.88 -16.39 -18.24
C LYS A 213 16.26 -17.05 -18.07
N ASP A 214 17.30 -16.34 -18.51
CA ASP A 214 18.69 -16.75 -18.34
C ASP A 214 19.11 -16.91 -16.87
N ALA A 215 18.59 -16.08 -15.96
CA ALA A 215 18.87 -16.21 -14.53
C ALA A 215 18.20 -17.46 -13.95
N ILE A 216 16.90 -17.69 -14.27
CA ILE A 216 16.20 -18.91 -13.84
C ILE A 216 16.87 -20.16 -14.41
N ASP A 217 17.21 -20.13 -15.70
CA ASP A 217 17.83 -21.26 -16.39
C ASP A 217 19.25 -21.52 -15.85
N SER A 218 19.98 -20.47 -15.45
CA SER A 218 21.27 -20.59 -14.78
C SER A 218 21.14 -21.24 -13.41
N ASP A 219 20.21 -20.76 -12.58
CA ASP A 219 19.95 -21.29 -11.23
C ASP A 219 19.54 -22.77 -11.31
N GLN A 220 18.66 -23.12 -12.26
CA GLN A 220 18.24 -24.50 -12.48
C GLN A 220 19.39 -25.41 -12.90
N LYS A 221 20.24 -24.98 -13.84
CA LYS A 221 21.41 -25.77 -14.27
C LYS A 221 22.41 -25.96 -13.14
N PHE A 222 22.63 -24.92 -12.33
CA PHE A 222 23.52 -24.98 -11.17
C PHE A 222 23.01 -25.98 -10.13
N ILE A 223 21.72 -25.88 -9.75
CA ILE A 223 21.10 -26.82 -8.80
C ILE A 223 21.15 -28.25 -9.35
N GLN A 224 20.81 -28.47 -10.62
CA GLN A 224 20.88 -29.80 -11.25
C GLN A 224 22.30 -30.37 -11.24
N ALA A 225 23.33 -29.55 -11.48
CA ALA A 225 24.71 -30.00 -11.44
C ALA A 225 25.13 -30.46 -10.04
N ILE A 226 24.66 -29.78 -8.99
CA ILE A 226 24.89 -30.18 -7.59
C ILE A 226 24.16 -31.48 -7.27
N GLU A 227 22.88 -31.59 -7.64
CA GLU A 227 22.05 -32.78 -7.38
C GLU A 227 22.62 -34.04 -8.05
N LEU A 228 23.22 -33.90 -9.24
CA LEU A 228 23.89 -35.00 -9.93
C LEU A 228 25.18 -35.46 -9.25
N GLN A 229 25.93 -34.55 -8.62
CA GLN A 229 27.18 -34.88 -7.93
C GLN A 229 26.93 -35.47 -6.54
N ILE A 230 25.86 -35.05 -5.86
CA ILE A 230 25.57 -35.48 -4.50
C ILE A 230 24.10 -35.91 -4.36
N PRO A 231 23.72 -37.04 -4.96
CA PRO A 231 22.35 -37.56 -4.83
C PRO A 231 22.07 -37.88 -3.35
N ASN A 232 21.17 -37.10 -2.75
CA ASN A 232 20.79 -37.12 -1.33
C ASN A 232 21.83 -36.55 -0.32
N GLY A 233 22.76 -35.70 -0.78
CA GLY A 233 23.64 -34.97 0.14
C GLY A 233 23.04 -33.67 0.67
N SER A 234 23.58 -33.19 1.79
CA SER A 234 23.27 -31.87 2.32
C SER A 234 24.26 -30.84 1.78
N VAL A 235 23.74 -29.72 1.27
CA VAL A 235 24.55 -28.59 0.80
C VAL A 235 24.63 -27.54 1.90
N ILE A 236 25.86 -27.12 2.24
CA ILE A 236 26.10 -26.01 3.16
C ILE A 236 26.51 -24.80 2.34
N GLN A 237 25.73 -23.72 2.42
CA GLN A 237 26.06 -22.45 1.80
C GLN A 237 26.96 -21.62 2.73
N LEU A 238 28.11 -21.19 2.22
CA LEU A 238 29.03 -20.29 2.91
C LEU A 238 29.19 -18.99 2.11
N PRO A 239 29.27 -17.81 2.76
CA PRO A 239 29.17 -17.58 4.20
C PRO A 239 27.77 -17.85 4.77
N TYR A 240 27.69 -18.22 6.05
CA TYR A 240 26.40 -18.34 6.73
C TYR A 240 25.75 -16.97 6.85
N LEU A 241 24.60 -16.81 6.17
CA LEU A 241 23.74 -15.64 6.28
C LEU A 241 22.52 -16.06 7.11
N SER A 242 22.33 -15.45 8.28
CA SER A 242 21.20 -15.81 9.14
C SER A 242 19.89 -15.26 8.58
N PHE A 243 18.81 -16.01 8.73
CA PHE A 243 17.47 -15.59 8.33
C PHE A 243 16.63 -15.17 9.55
N PRO A 244 15.75 -14.15 9.47
CA PRO A 244 15.45 -13.26 8.33
C PRO A 244 16.08 -11.86 8.43
N GLU A 245 16.05 -11.08 7.34
CA GLU A 245 16.26 -9.61 7.35
C GLU A 245 17.64 -9.14 7.85
N VAL A 246 18.70 -9.79 7.38
CA VAL A 246 20.08 -9.39 7.72
C VAL A 246 20.73 -8.49 6.68
N PRO A 247 21.66 -7.61 7.10
CA PRO A 247 22.47 -6.83 6.18
C PRO A 247 23.21 -7.73 5.18
N PRO A 248 23.42 -7.28 3.93
CA PRO A 248 24.16 -8.04 2.94
C PRO A 248 25.55 -8.41 3.44
N VAL A 249 25.97 -9.64 3.15
CA VAL A 249 27.33 -10.13 3.41
C VAL A 249 28.01 -10.33 2.07
N TYR A 250 29.02 -9.51 1.78
CA TYR A 250 29.58 -9.38 0.42
C TYR A 250 28.47 -9.09 -0.60
N ASP A 251 28.35 -9.91 -1.65
CA ASP A 251 27.31 -9.78 -2.68
C ASP A 251 26.02 -10.53 -2.35
N MET A 252 25.97 -11.28 -1.24
CA MET A 252 24.76 -11.99 -0.81
C MET A 252 23.80 -11.02 -0.13
N THR A 253 22.71 -10.67 -0.82
CA THR A 253 21.60 -9.88 -0.25
C THR A 253 20.63 -10.75 0.55
N ASP A 254 19.75 -10.12 1.32
CA ASP A 254 18.67 -10.84 1.99
C ASP A 254 17.85 -11.68 1.01
N TYR A 255 17.41 -12.86 1.44
CA TYR A 255 16.73 -13.87 0.63
C TYR A 255 17.47 -14.33 -0.65
N SER A 256 18.76 -14.04 -0.81
CA SER A 256 19.60 -14.57 -1.92
C SER A 256 20.06 -16.00 -1.70
N HIS A 257 19.63 -16.64 -0.61
CA HIS A 257 19.84 -18.06 -0.38
C HIS A 257 19.37 -18.84 -1.61
N LEU A 258 20.27 -19.63 -2.19
CA LEU A 258 20.04 -20.44 -3.40
C LEU A 258 19.92 -19.67 -4.74
N ARG A 259 20.41 -18.42 -4.81
CA ARG A 259 20.80 -17.77 -6.08
C ARG A 259 22.30 -17.92 -6.33
#